data_AF-A0A946CPH7-F1
#
_entry.id   AF-A0A946CPH7-F1
#
_cell.length_a   1.000
_cell.length_b   1.000
_cell.length_c   1.000
_cell.angle_alpha   90.00
_cell.angle_beta   90.00
_cell.angle_gamma   90.00
#
_symmetry.space_group_name_H-M   'P 1'
#
loop_
_entity.id
_entity.type
_entity.pdbx_description
1 polymer ?
#
loop_
_entity_poly.entity_id
_entity_poly.type
_entity_poly.pdbx_seq_one_letter_code
_entity_poly.pdbx_strand_id
1 'polypeptide(L)'
;MTDAQHVKDENLRLVLSADQEQWLQKRIRESQTFIKAAAIILVFSAAWLTTNMPDTFSLYQETECFSFSDNSPANQELREQFLAEGLKPCSEIDTTEANSGKLDIWRVLSALSAILILVSSLTLIRHLYLLQKNKTYLVDHQAFLAKYNRL
;
A
#
# COMPACT_ATOMS: atom_id res chain seq x y z
N MET A 1 14.36 -6.23 46.03
CA MET A 1 13.51 -7.40 45.71
C MET A 1 13.44 -7.49 44.20
N THR A 2 14.31 -8.29 43.61
CA THR A 2 14.30 -8.57 42.18
C THR A 2 13.36 -9.74 41.96
N ASP A 3 12.23 -9.49 41.30
CA ASP A 3 11.41 -10.54 40.71
C ASP A 3 12.31 -11.34 39.77
N ALA A 4 12.74 -12.50 40.24
CA ALA A 4 13.36 -13.51 39.41
C ALA A 4 12.27 -13.99 38.46
N GLN A 5 12.18 -13.35 37.28
CA GLN A 5 11.47 -13.88 36.14
C GLN A 5 11.89 -15.34 36.00
N HIS A 6 10.95 -16.22 36.32
CA HIS A 6 11.13 -17.66 36.26
C HIS A 6 11.47 -17.98 34.81
N VAL A 7 12.77 -18.11 34.53
CA VAL A 7 13.28 -18.59 33.25
C VAL A 7 12.67 -19.98 33.10
N LYS A 8 11.65 -20.10 32.24
CA LYS A 8 11.00 -21.38 31.95
C LYS A 8 12.09 -22.40 31.66
N ASP A 9 12.05 -23.54 32.37
CA ASP A 9 13.02 -24.63 32.19
C ASP A 9 13.02 -25.21 30.75
N GLU A 10 12.06 -24.81 29.91
CA GLU A 10 12.05 -24.99 28.46
C GLU A 10 13.27 -24.34 27.74
N ASN A 11 13.96 -23.37 28.38
CA ASN A 11 15.12 -22.65 27.81
C ASN A 11 16.42 -23.47 27.77
N LEU A 12 16.47 -24.66 28.39
CA LEU A 12 17.60 -25.59 28.28
C LEU A 12 17.84 -26.13 26.85
N ARG A 13 16.86 -25.99 25.94
CA ARG A 13 16.96 -26.40 24.52
C ARG A 13 17.52 -25.33 23.57
N LEU A 14 17.91 -24.15 24.06
CA LEU A 14 18.26 -22.98 23.22
C LEU A 14 19.70 -22.48 23.45
N VAL A 15 20.66 -23.39 23.59
CA VAL A 15 22.07 -22.99 23.38
C VAL A 15 22.28 -22.90 21.87
N LEU A 16 22.16 -21.69 21.33
CA LEU A 16 22.54 -21.38 19.96
C LEU A 16 24.06 -21.59 19.82
N SER A 17 24.49 -22.24 18.73
CA SER A 17 25.90 -22.19 18.35
C SER A 17 26.28 -20.79 17.83
N ALA A 18 27.57 -20.46 17.81
CA ALA A 18 28.05 -19.19 17.25
C ALA A 18 27.55 -18.95 15.81
N ASP A 19 27.46 -20.02 15.00
CA ASP A 19 26.92 -19.96 13.65
C ASP A 19 25.42 -19.62 13.63
N GLN A 20 24.65 -20.15 14.58
CA GLN A 20 23.22 -19.88 14.70
C GLN A 20 22.96 -18.43 15.18
N GLU A 21 23.78 -17.91 16.08
CA GLU A 21 23.71 -16.49 16.48
C GLU A 21 24.01 -15.55 15.31
N GLN A 22 25.09 -15.81 14.56
CA GLN A 22 25.43 -15.01 13.38
C GLN A 22 24.32 -15.07 12.33
N TRP A 23 23.73 -16.25 12.11
CA TRP A 23 22.59 -16.43 11.22
C TRP A 23 21.36 -15.62 11.68
N LEU A 24 21.04 -15.64 12.98
CA LEU A 24 19.94 -14.85 13.57
C LEU A 24 20.17 -13.34 13.43
N GLN A 25 21.38 -12.87 13.73
CA GLN A 25 21.75 -11.45 13.57
C GLN A 25 21.64 -11.01 12.10
N LYS A 26 22.08 -11.86 11.15
CA LYS A 26 21.91 -11.60 9.72
C LYS A 26 20.42 -11.49 9.34
N ARG A 27 19.58 -12.41 9.81
CA ARG A 27 18.11 -12.38 9.57
C ARG A 27 17.43 -11.14 10.15
N ILE A 28 17.87 -10.69 11.32
CA ILE A 28 17.39 -9.44 11.94
C ILE A 28 17.75 -8.25 11.06
N ARG A 29 18.99 -8.16 10.59
CA ARG A 29 19.46 -7.08 9.70
C ARG A 29 18.69 -7.08 8.38
N GLU A 30 18.54 -8.24 7.74
CA GLU A 30 17.74 -8.40 6.52
C GLU A 30 16.30 -7.93 6.74
N SER A 31 15.65 -8.38 7.82
CA SER A 31 14.27 -8.01 8.11
C SER A 31 14.11 -6.51 8.36
N GLN A 32 15.06 -5.86 9.03
CA GLN A 32 15.06 -4.41 9.20
C GLN A 32 15.17 -3.66 7.87
N THR A 33 16.02 -4.13 6.96
CA THR A 33 16.16 -3.54 5.61
C THR A 33 14.85 -3.69 4.83
N PHE A 34 14.23 -4.87 4.86
CA PHE A 34 12.95 -5.10 4.19
C PHE A 34 11.81 -4.27 4.78
N ILE A 35 11.74 -4.12 6.11
CA ILE A 35 10.75 -3.24 6.76
C ILE A 35 10.92 -1.80 6.29
N LYS A 36 12.15 -1.28 6.27
CA LYS A 36 12.42 0.09 5.80
C LYS A 36 12.02 0.28 4.33
N ALA A 37 12.40 -0.65 3.47
CA ALA A 37 12.06 -0.61 2.05
C ALA A 37 10.53 -0.66 1.84
N ALA A 38 9.84 -1.60 2.50
CA ALA A 38 8.40 -1.75 2.41
C ALA A 38 7.67 -0.50 2.95
N ALA A 39 8.14 0.11 4.03
CA ALA A 39 7.57 1.34 4.57
C ALA A 39 7.70 2.50 3.58
N ILE A 40 8.87 2.66 2.96
CA ILE A 40 9.11 3.70 1.95
C ILE A 40 8.15 3.51 0.76
N ILE A 41 8.08 2.30 0.20
CA ILE A 41 7.19 1.99 -0.93
C ILE A 41 5.74 2.29 -0.56
N LEU A 42 5.31 1.85 0.62
CA LEU A 42 3.93 2.05 1.09
C LEU A 42 3.58 3.53 1.20
N VAL A 43 4.48 4.37 1.72
CA VAL A 43 4.28 5.83 1.80
C VAL A 43 4.15 6.44 0.41
N PHE A 44 5.05 6.12 -0.52
CA PHE A 44 5.01 6.67 -1.88
C PHE A 44 3.79 6.21 -2.66
N SER A 45 3.42 4.92 -2.58
CA SER A 45 2.25 4.39 -3.26
C SER A 45 0.94 4.92 -2.68
N ALA A 46 0.86 5.09 -1.35
CA ALA A 46 -0.29 5.71 -0.71
C ALA A 46 -0.42 7.19 -1.10
N ALA A 47 0.68 7.94 -1.10
CA ALA A 47 0.69 9.34 -1.53
C ALA A 47 0.26 9.49 -2.99
N TRP A 48 0.69 8.58 -3.88
CA TRP A 48 0.24 8.57 -5.27
C TRP A 48 -1.27 8.37 -5.38
N LEU A 49 -1.83 7.38 -4.67
CA LEU A 49 -3.27 7.15 -4.72
C LEU A 49 -4.05 8.30 -4.12
N THR A 50 -3.67 8.86 -2.97
CA THR A 50 -4.41 9.98 -2.37
C THR A 50 -4.40 11.24 -3.21
N THR A 51 -3.33 11.49 -3.96
CA THR A 51 -3.22 12.67 -4.83
C THR A 51 -3.93 12.50 -6.18
N ASN A 52 -4.00 11.27 -6.71
CA ASN A 52 -4.49 11.02 -8.07
C ASN A 52 -5.80 10.20 -8.16
N MET A 53 -6.39 9.80 -7.01
CA MET A 53 -7.70 9.14 -6.96
C MET A 53 -8.86 9.93 -7.57
N PRO A 54 -8.97 11.27 -7.37
CA PRO A 54 -10.10 12.04 -7.88
C PRO A 54 -10.23 11.98 -9.40
N ASP A 55 -9.10 12.03 -10.10
CA ASP A 55 -9.03 12.03 -11.58
C ASP A 55 -9.29 10.65 -12.19
N THR A 56 -9.14 9.56 -11.41
CA THR A 56 -9.36 8.20 -11.91
C THR A 56 -10.83 7.76 -11.86
N PHE A 57 -11.63 8.31 -10.92
CA PHE A 57 -13.05 7.97 -10.77
C PHE A 57 -14.02 9.02 -11.32
N SER A 58 -13.58 10.27 -11.55
CA SER A 58 -14.43 11.32 -12.15
C SER A 58 -14.91 10.97 -13.57
N LEU A 59 -14.25 10.04 -14.26
CA LEU A 59 -14.66 9.59 -15.60
C LEU A 59 -15.84 8.61 -15.62
N TYR A 60 -16.28 8.09 -14.46
CA TYR A 60 -17.51 7.29 -14.36
C TYR A 60 -18.77 8.16 -14.17
N GLN A 61 -18.61 9.46 -13.96
CA GLN A 61 -19.65 10.39 -14.39
C GLN A 61 -19.53 10.47 -15.89
N GLU A 62 -20.24 9.59 -16.61
CA GLU A 62 -20.65 9.93 -17.97
C GLU A 62 -21.26 11.33 -17.87
N THR A 63 -20.59 12.33 -18.44
CA THR A 63 -21.21 13.62 -18.62
C THR A 63 -22.37 13.38 -19.56
N GLU A 64 -23.56 13.22 -18.99
CA GLU A 64 -24.80 13.12 -19.74
C GLU A 64 -24.84 14.29 -20.72
N CYS A 65 -24.93 13.95 -22.00
CA CYS A 65 -24.89 14.91 -23.09
C CYS A 65 -26.07 14.67 -23.99
N PHE A 66 -26.63 15.73 -24.53
CA PHE A 66 -27.76 15.61 -25.45
C PHE A 66 -27.28 15.82 -26.89
N SER A 67 -27.89 15.09 -27.81
CA SER A 67 -27.77 15.32 -29.25
C SER A 67 -29.18 15.30 -29.86
N PHE A 68 -29.49 16.30 -30.68
CA PHE A 68 -30.71 16.35 -31.47
C PHE A 68 -30.33 16.23 -32.95
N SER A 69 -31.04 15.39 -33.71
CA SER A 69 -30.74 15.17 -35.13
C SER A 69 -31.14 16.37 -36.00
N ASP A 70 -32.11 17.18 -35.56
CA ASP A 70 -32.75 18.22 -36.38
C ASP A 70 -33.11 19.48 -35.58
N ASN A 71 -32.98 20.64 -36.23
CA ASN A 71 -33.31 21.98 -35.69
C ASN A 71 -34.81 22.30 -35.84
N SER A 72 -35.69 21.37 -35.45
CA SER A 72 -37.12 21.65 -35.41
C SER A 72 -37.47 22.58 -34.24
N PRO A 73 -38.53 23.42 -34.35
CA PRO A 73 -38.95 24.29 -33.25
C PRO A 73 -39.31 23.52 -31.98
N ALA A 74 -39.81 22.28 -32.09
CA ALA A 74 -40.08 21.41 -30.94
C ALA A 74 -38.80 20.95 -30.22
N ASN A 75 -37.71 20.72 -30.96
CA ASN A 75 -36.41 20.34 -30.38
C ASN A 75 -35.69 21.54 -29.76
N GLN A 76 -36.06 22.77 -30.13
CA GLN A 76 -35.48 23.98 -29.60
C GLN A 76 -35.88 24.20 -28.13
N GLU A 77 -37.15 23.97 -27.81
CA GLU A 77 -37.65 24.02 -26.42
C GLU A 77 -37.01 22.94 -25.55
N LEU A 78 -36.88 21.72 -26.07
CA LEU A 78 -36.20 20.61 -25.37
C LEU A 78 -34.71 20.92 -25.13
N ARG A 79 -34.04 21.55 -26.08
CA ARG A 79 -32.63 21.97 -25.93
C ARG A 79 -32.45 23.00 -24.81
N GLU A 80 -33.35 23.97 -24.71
CA GLU A 80 -33.31 24.97 -23.64
C GLU A 80 -33.58 24.34 -22.27
N GLN A 81 -34.47 23.35 -22.20
CA GLN A 81 -34.72 22.58 -20.97
C GLN A 81 -33.47 21.80 -20.52
N PHE A 82 -32.82 21.05 -21.42
CA PHE A 82 -31.62 20.30 -21.08
C PHE A 82 -30.44 21.22 -20.69
N LEU A 83 -30.31 22.38 -21.33
CA LEU A 83 -29.32 23.40 -20.93
C LEU A 83 -29.63 23.97 -19.54
N ALA A 84 -30.90 24.17 -19.19
CA ALA A 84 -31.32 24.64 -17.88
C ALA A 84 -31.09 23.58 -16.77
N GLU A 85 -31.15 22.30 -17.12
CA GLU A 85 -30.77 21.17 -16.25
C GLU A 85 -29.23 21.01 -16.12
N GLY A 86 -28.46 21.81 -16.85
CA GLY A 86 -26.99 21.83 -16.79
C GLY A 86 -26.29 20.83 -17.71
N LEU A 87 -27.03 20.19 -18.61
CA LEU A 87 -26.49 19.27 -19.62
C LEU A 87 -25.86 20.07 -20.77
N LYS A 88 -24.77 19.53 -21.33
CA LYS A 88 -24.07 20.15 -22.47
C LYS A 88 -24.32 19.38 -23.76
N PRO A 89 -24.29 20.04 -24.93
CA PRO A 89 -24.39 19.34 -26.20
C PRO A 89 -23.17 18.43 -26.41
N CYS A 90 -23.39 17.22 -26.93
CA CYS A 90 -22.31 16.24 -27.13
C CYS A 90 -21.19 16.76 -28.06
N SER A 91 -21.46 17.75 -28.91
CA SER A 91 -20.46 18.39 -29.77
C SER A 91 -19.43 19.26 -29.03
N GLU A 92 -19.73 19.68 -27.79
CA GLU A 92 -18.82 20.44 -26.93
C GLU A 92 -18.04 19.55 -25.96
N ILE A 93 -18.35 18.25 -25.93
CA ILE A 93 -17.55 17.28 -25.19
C ILE A 93 -16.33 17.00 -26.05
N ASP A 94 -15.29 17.77 -25.79
CA ASP A 94 -13.96 17.61 -26.35
C ASP A 94 -13.41 16.23 -25.94
N THR A 95 -13.76 15.17 -26.67
CA THR A 95 -13.08 13.88 -26.57
C THR A 95 -11.72 14.01 -27.24
N THR A 96 -10.85 14.83 -26.67
CA THR A 96 -9.47 15.00 -27.12
C THR A 96 -8.73 13.70 -26.86
N GLU A 97 -8.46 12.95 -27.94
CA GLU A 97 -7.60 11.75 -27.95
C GLU A 97 -6.23 11.98 -27.28
N ALA A 98 -5.77 13.24 -27.18
CA ALA A 98 -4.55 13.61 -26.47
C ALA A 98 -4.59 13.34 -24.95
N ASN A 99 -5.79 13.30 -24.34
CA ASN A 99 -5.95 13.03 -22.91
C ASN A 99 -6.12 11.53 -22.59
N SER A 100 -6.51 10.69 -23.56
CA SER A 100 -6.75 9.26 -23.31
C SER A 100 -5.46 8.50 -22.96
N GLY A 101 -4.35 8.76 -23.68
CA GLY A 101 -3.07 8.11 -23.41
C GLY A 101 -2.45 8.47 -22.06
N LYS A 102 -2.58 9.73 -21.62
CA LYS A 102 -2.10 10.18 -20.30
C LYS A 102 -2.96 9.60 -19.18
N LEU A 103 -4.27 9.55 -19.39
CA LEU A 103 -5.22 8.97 -18.45
C LEU A 103 -4.99 7.47 -18.25
N ASP A 104 -4.69 6.73 -19.33
CA ASP A 104 -4.38 5.30 -19.24
C ASP A 104 -3.06 5.03 -18.50
N ILE A 105 -2.03 5.84 -18.70
CA ILE A 105 -0.79 5.74 -17.92
C ILE A 105 -1.06 5.97 -16.42
N TRP A 106 -1.87 6.96 -16.08
CA TRP A 106 -2.23 7.28 -14.70
C TRP A 106 -3.05 6.17 -14.04
N ARG A 107 -3.95 5.53 -14.79
CA ARG A 107 -4.68 4.34 -14.34
C ARG A 107 -3.76 3.16 -14.06
N VAL A 108 -2.83 2.87 -14.97
CA VAL A 108 -1.85 1.79 -14.79
C VAL A 108 -0.98 2.06 -13.56
N LEU A 109 -0.49 3.29 -13.37
CA LEU A 109 0.29 3.67 -12.19
C LEU A 109 -0.51 3.58 -10.90
N SER A 110 -1.80 3.91 -10.93
CA SER A 110 -2.69 3.80 -9.77
C SER A 110 -2.98 2.33 -9.42
N ALA A 111 -3.21 1.49 -10.42
CA ALA A 111 -3.36 0.05 -10.24
C ALA A 111 -2.08 -0.59 -9.68
N LEU A 112 -0.91 -0.22 -10.22
CA LEU A 112 0.38 -0.65 -9.69
C LEU A 112 0.60 -0.18 -8.25
N SER A 113 0.24 1.07 -7.94
CA SER A 113 0.34 1.61 -6.58
C SER A 113 -0.53 0.84 -5.59
N ALA A 114 -1.76 0.47 -5.98
CA ALA A 114 -2.63 -0.36 -5.15
C ALA A 114 -2.03 -1.75 -4.89
N ILE A 115 -1.48 -2.39 -5.92
CA ILE A 115 -0.77 -3.68 -5.79
C ILE A 115 0.43 -3.54 -4.85
N LEU A 116 1.23 -2.48 -5.02
CA LEU A 116 2.40 -2.22 -4.19
C LEU A 116 2.03 -1.99 -2.72
N ILE A 117 0.91 -1.34 -2.41
CA ILE A 117 0.40 -1.21 -1.04
C ILE A 117 0.08 -2.58 -0.44
N LEU A 118 -0.62 -3.43 -1.18
CA LEU A 118 -0.97 -4.79 -0.71
C LEU A 118 0.28 -5.64 -0.48
N VAL A 119 1.22 -5.66 -1.44
CA VAL A 119 2.46 -6.45 -1.30
C VAL A 119 3.35 -5.89 -0.18
N SER A 120 3.47 -4.57 -0.07
CA SER A 120 4.30 -3.92 0.94
C SER A 120 3.73 -4.12 2.34
N SER A 121 2.41 -4.03 2.52
CA SER A 121 1.77 -4.29 3.82
C SER A 121 1.96 -5.73 4.28
N LEU A 122 1.76 -6.72 3.40
CA LEU A 122 2.03 -8.13 3.71
C LEU A 122 3.50 -8.37 4.07
N THR A 123 4.42 -7.75 3.32
CA THR A 123 5.87 -7.83 3.56
C THR A 123 6.21 -7.23 4.92
N LEU A 124 5.65 -6.06 5.24
CA LEU A 124 5.89 -5.35 6.49
C LEU A 124 5.40 -6.15 7.69
N ILE A 125 4.18 -6.70 7.63
CA ILE A 125 3.64 -7.58 8.68
C ILE A 125 4.54 -8.79 8.90
N ARG A 126 4.89 -9.50 7.81
CA ARG A 126 5.73 -10.70 7.88
C ARG A 126 7.10 -10.40 8.51
N HIS A 127 7.77 -9.34 8.07
CA HIS A 127 9.11 -9.03 8.55
C HIS A 127 9.10 -8.42 9.96
N LEU A 128 8.07 -7.70 10.37
CA LEU A 128 7.89 -7.27 11.77
C LEU A 128 7.75 -8.48 12.69
N TYR A 129 6.92 -9.46 12.31
CA TYR A 129 6.76 -10.69 13.08
C TYR A 129 8.08 -11.47 13.17
N LEU A 130 8.80 -11.66 12.05
CA LEU A 130 10.10 -12.34 12.05
C LEU A 130 11.14 -11.58 12.88
N LEU A 131 11.15 -10.25 12.82
CA LEU A 131 12.06 -9.41 13.60
C LEU A 131 11.80 -9.58 15.10
N GLN A 132 10.54 -9.55 15.53
CA GLN A 132 10.16 -9.74 16.92
C GLN A 132 10.57 -11.13 17.40
N LYS A 133 10.19 -12.18 16.66
CA LYS A 133 10.53 -13.58 16.98
C LYS A 133 12.04 -13.79 17.11
N ASN A 134 12.82 -13.32 16.14
CA ASN A 134 14.28 -13.49 16.14
C ASN A 134 14.97 -12.70 17.25
N LYS A 135 14.47 -11.50 17.57
CA LYS A 135 14.98 -10.73 18.71
C LYS A 135 14.71 -11.43 20.04
N THR A 136 13.51 -11.96 20.24
CA THR A 136 13.16 -12.70 21.46
C THR A 136 14.10 -13.90 21.65
N TYR A 137 14.38 -14.68 20.60
CA TYR A 137 15.33 -15.80 20.71
C TYR A 137 16.74 -15.36 21.14
N LEU A 138 17.26 -14.24 20.63
CA LEU A 138 18.58 -13.74 21.06
C LEU A 138 18.56 -13.28 22.52
N VAL A 139 17.48 -12.62 22.96
CA VAL A 139 17.33 -12.19 24.35
C VAL A 139 17.27 -13.39 25.29
N ASP A 140 16.46 -14.40 24.95
CA ASP A 140 16.34 -15.64 25.75
C ASP A 140 17.67 -16.40 25.82
N HIS A 141 18.41 -16.44 24.71
CA HIS A 141 19.74 -17.05 24.65
C HIS A 141 20.77 -16.31 25.53
N GLN A 142 20.82 -14.98 25.45
CA GLN A 142 21.72 -14.17 26.29
C GLN A 142 21.37 -14.29 27.77
N ALA A 143 20.08 -14.29 28.12
CA ALA A 143 19.63 -14.51 29.49
C ALA A 143 20.03 -15.90 30.01
N PHE A 144 19.99 -16.92 29.14
CA PHE A 144 20.48 -18.26 29.47
C PHE A 144 22.00 -18.25 29.72
N LEU A 145 22.82 -17.69 28.82
CA LEU A 145 24.27 -17.63 28.99
C LEU A 145 24.67 -16.91 30.29
N ALA A 146 24.01 -15.80 30.60
CA ALA A 146 24.23 -15.02 31.82
C ALA A 146 23.87 -15.82 33.09
N LYS A 147 22.76 -16.59 33.07
CA LYS A 147 22.34 -17.41 34.22
C LYS A 147 23.31 -18.55 34.54
N TYR A 148 23.96 -19.12 33.52
CA TYR A 148 24.83 -20.29 33.68
C TYR A 148 26.33 -19.97 33.69
N ASN A 149 26.73 -18.69 33.78
CA ASN A 149 28.13 -18.24 33.75
C ASN A 149 28.94 -18.88 32.60
N ARG A 150 28.33 -19.02 31.42
CA ARG A 150 29.00 -19.56 30.22
C ARG A 150 29.55 -18.46 29.31
N LEU A 151 29.83 -17.29 29.88
CA LEU A 151 30.47 -16.15 29.22
C LEU A 151 31.99 -16.22 29.37
#